data_AF-V7HG76-F1
#
_entry.id   AF-V7HG76-F1
#
_cell.length_a   1.000
_cell.length_b   1.000
_cell.length_c   1.000
_cell.angle_alpha   90.00
_cell.angle_beta   90.00
_cell.angle_gamma   90.00
#
_symmetry.space_group_name_H-M   'P 1'
#
loop_
_entity.id
_entity.type
_entity.pdbx_description
1 polymer ?
#
loop_
_entity_poly.entity_id
_entity_poly.type
_entity_poly.pdbx_seq_one_letter_code
_entity_poly.pdbx_strand_id
1 'polypeptide(L)'
;MSKLTEALSQDKLGVCLKLEASEVKRVYRTTELLPDFDFIPYDGGTDKDYPVWHEFDLSDEAIFIHSLILDDYGYFVDDDPHDDPEYELPKATSESTGKLALELQMADRFGCRALVRGSLSGTSMEMNMDVRFNFIVASYSGESSRIGYAAEAIAEGFAFEEEGKLKQAFFSYFSALDSFVESEREKLNKGQSDDQRIKPDIRLMQKLQAIIKANMPPSVGGLDKVKIWGDVKNGFDKCEKLRNAIAHNTKTEPIAKADVDLCFAVAAIIVAMVSDDLYEEKEIREHYVVESD
;
A
#
# COMPACT_ATOMS: atom_id res chain seq x y z
N MET A 1 -14.84 14.73 10.20
CA MET A 1 -14.67 13.33 9.76
C MET A 1 -15.33 12.43 10.81
N SER A 2 -15.92 11.28 10.47
CA SER A 2 -16.43 10.36 11.51
C SER A 2 -15.26 9.65 12.18
N LYS A 3 -15.46 9.11 13.39
CA LYS A 3 -14.43 8.35 14.12
C LYS A 3 -13.98 7.12 13.33
N LEU A 4 -14.91 6.43 12.67
CA LEU A 4 -14.59 5.32 11.78
C LEU A 4 -13.68 5.72 10.63
N THR A 5 -14.00 6.81 9.92
CA THR A 5 -13.16 7.28 8.80
C THR A 5 -11.75 7.56 9.27
N GLU A 6 -11.60 8.28 10.40
CA GLU A 6 -10.30 8.58 10.96
C GLU A 6 -9.51 7.32 11.34
N ALA A 7 -10.17 6.35 11.99
CA ALA A 7 -9.55 5.08 12.38
C ALA A 7 -9.06 4.27 11.16
N LEU A 8 -9.88 4.15 10.12
CA LEU A 8 -9.50 3.44 8.88
C LEU A 8 -8.36 4.15 8.14
N SER A 9 -8.34 5.49 8.15
CA SER A 9 -7.26 6.25 7.51
C SER A 9 -5.95 6.20 8.30
N GLN A 10 -5.99 6.04 9.62
CA GLN A 10 -4.80 5.89 10.47
C GLN A 10 -4.15 4.51 10.28
N ASP A 11 -4.94 3.44 10.19
CA ASP A 11 -4.44 2.07 9.93
C ASP A 11 -4.61 1.66 8.45
N LYS A 12 -4.19 2.54 7.54
CA LYS A 12 -4.39 2.36 6.10
C LYS A 12 -3.73 1.08 5.56
N LEU A 13 -2.53 0.76 6.05
CA LEU A 13 -1.84 -0.46 5.66
C LEU A 13 -2.60 -1.70 6.14
N GLY A 14 -3.07 -1.74 7.39
CA GLY A 14 -3.90 -2.83 7.91
C GLY A 14 -5.16 -3.05 7.07
N VAL A 15 -5.84 -1.96 6.72
CA VAL A 15 -7.02 -2.00 5.83
C VAL A 15 -6.65 -2.55 4.45
N CYS A 16 -5.58 -2.07 3.82
CA CYS A 16 -5.14 -2.56 2.50
C CYS A 16 -4.78 -4.04 2.52
N LEU A 17 -4.15 -4.55 3.59
CA LEU A 17 -3.86 -5.98 3.76
C LEU A 17 -5.14 -6.81 3.81
N LYS A 18 -6.16 -6.36 4.56
CA LYS A 18 -7.47 -7.05 4.62
C LYS A 18 -8.19 -7.03 3.27
N LEU A 19 -8.06 -5.95 2.51
CA LEU A 19 -8.66 -5.80 1.19
C LEU A 19 -7.95 -6.58 0.08
N GLU A 20 -6.83 -7.27 0.38
CA GLU A 20 -5.93 -7.84 -0.64
C GLU A 20 -5.40 -6.78 -1.62
N ALA A 21 -5.34 -5.51 -1.19
CA ALA A 21 -4.75 -4.39 -1.92
C ALA A 21 -3.30 -4.13 -1.47
N SER A 22 -2.79 -4.93 -0.54
CA SER A 22 -1.38 -4.97 -0.16
C SER A 22 -1.07 -6.36 0.38
N GLU A 23 0.21 -6.69 0.41
CA GLU A 23 0.81 -7.82 1.10
C GLU A 23 2.13 -7.35 1.74
N VAL A 24 2.70 -8.17 2.62
CA VAL A 24 4.02 -7.92 3.21
C VAL A 24 4.92 -9.10 2.88
N LYS A 25 6.06 -8.82 2.25
CA LYS A 25 7.09 -9.79 1.88
C LYS A 25 8.42 -9.39 2.49
N ARG A 26 9.21 -10.40 2.87
CA ARG A 26 10.64 -10.24 3.15
C ARG A 26 11.40 -10.56 1.90
N VAL A 27 12.22 -9.61 1.45
CA VAL A 27 13.00 -9.73 0.22
C VAL A 27 14.46 -9.53 0.57
N TYR A 28 15.31 -10.49 0.22
CA TYR A 28 16.75 -10.35 0.39
C TYR A 28 17.45 -10.20 -0.96
N ARG A 29 18.55 -9.43 -0.96
CA ARG A 29 19.46 -9.26 -2.09
C ARG A 29 20.89 -9.37 -1.59
N THR A 30 21.73 -10.06 -2.33
CA THR A 30 23.17 -10.14 -2.06
C THR A 30 23.91 -9.52 -3.23
N THR A 31 24.85 -8.63 -2.95
CA THR A 31 25.64 -7.95 -3.99
C THR A 31 26.96 -7.43 -3.42
N GLU A 32 27.95 -7.30 -4.29
CA GLU A 32 29.19 -6.57 -3.99
C GLU A 32 28.89 -5.07 -3.91
N LEU A 33 29.36 -4.40 -2.85
CA LEU A 33 29.27 -2.95 -2.75
C LEU A 33 30.49 -2.31 -3.40
N LEU A 34 30.26 -1.60 -4.50
CA LEU A 34 31.29 -0.78 -5.14
C LEU A 34 31.21 0.65 -4.58
N PRO A 35 32.26 1.12 -3.88
CA PRO A 35 32.28 2.50 -3.44
C PRO A 35 32.43 3.48 -4.60
N ASP A 36 31.94 4.69 -4.40
CA ASP A 36 32.07 5.75 -5.39
C ASP A 36 33.45 6.42 -5.30
N PHE A 37 34.37 5.89 -6.11
CA PHE A 37 35.77 6.33 -6.14
C PHE A 37 35.97 7.70 -6.81
N ASP A 38 34.95 8.25 -7.48
CA ASP A 38 35.04 9.60 -8.05
C ASP A 38 34.97 10.66 -6.94
N PHE A 39 34.31 10.36 -5.82
CA PHE A 39 34.26 11.25 -4.64
C PHE A 39 35.48 11.11 -3.74
N ILE A 40 35.92 9.88 -3.48
CA ILE A 40 37.11 9.59 -2.67
C ILE A 40 38.00 8.65 -3.46
N PRO A 41 39.15 9.14 -3.97
CA PRO A 41 40.07 8.31 -4.72
C PRO A 41 40.47 7.08 -3.92
N TYR A 42 40.33 5.94 -4.57
CA TYR A 42 40.79 4.67 -4.04
C TYR A 42 42.29 4.71 -3.74
N ASP A 43 42.64 4.32 -2.53
CA ASP A 43 44.03 4.30 -2.05
C ASP A 43 44.26 2.97 -1.33
N GLY A 44 44.72 1.99 -2.11
CA GLY A 44 44.87 0.61 -1.65
C GLY A 44 45.70 0.51 -0.38
N GLY A 45 45.25 -0.29 0.58
CA GLY A 45 45.95 -0.52 1.84
C GLY A 45 45.86 0.62 2.86
N THR A 46 44.97 1.60 2.66
CA THR A 46 44.61 2.60 3.68
C THR A 46 43.16 2.45 4.10
N ASP A 47 42.92 2.53 5.41
CA ASP A 47 41.58 2.59 5.99
C ASP A 47 40.97 3.96 5.73
N LYS A 48 39.88 4.00 4.98
CA LYS A 48 39.13 5.21 4.62
C LYS A 48 37.64 4.90 4.59
N ASP A 49 36.83 5.91 4.87
CA ASP A 49 35.39 5.85 4.64
C ASP A 49 35.10 6.13 3.18
N TYR A 50 34.55 5.17 2.47
CA TYR A 50 34.14 5.35 1.08
C TYR A 50 32.62 5.45 0.97
N PRO A 51 32.07 6.45 0.25
CA PRO A 51 30.65 6.57 0.04
C PRO A 51 30.15 5.41 -0.83
N VAL A 52 28.98 4.88 -0.48
CA VAL A 52 28.29 3.82 -1.23
C VAL A 52 26.92 4.31 -1.63
N TRP A 53 26.54 4.01 -2.87
CA TRP A 53 25.22 4.22 -3.44
C TRP A 53 24.86 2.97 -4.24
N HIS A 54 23.76 2.32 -3.89
CA HIS A 54 23.33 1.10 -4.55
C HIS A 54 21.83 1.12 -4.80
N GLU A 55 21.43 0.86 -6.04
CA GLU A 55 20.03 0.77 -6.46
C GLU A 55 19.63 -0.70 -6.58
N PHE A 56 18.52 -1.08 -5.94
CA PHE A 56 17.90 -2.38 -6.07
C PHE A 56 16.63 -2.28 -6.90
N ASP A 57 16.49 -3.17 -7.89
CA ASP A 57 15.25 -3.38 -8.63
C ASP A 57 14.38 -4.42 -7.88
N LEU A 58 13.14 -4.03 -7.58
CA LEU A 58 12.13 -4.82 -6.89
C LEU A 58 10.89 -5.04 -7.77
N SER A 59 10.97 -4.77 -9.08
CA SER A 59 9.84 -4.92 -10.01
C SER A 59 9.37 -6.37 -10.20
N ASP A 60 10.22 -7.36 -9.92
CA ASP A 60 9.82 -8.77 -9.88
C ASP A 60 8.94 -9.10 -8.66
N GLU A 61 8.99 -8.27 -7.61
CA GLU A 61 8.30 -8.51 -6.34
C GLU A 61 6.99 -7.71 -6.22
N ALA A 62 6.88 -6.59 -6.93
CA ALA A 62 5.84 -5.59 -6.74
C ALA A 62 5.52 -4.82 -8.03
N ILE A 63 4.26 -4.41 -8.15
CA ILE A 63 3.78 -3.40 -9.10
C ILE A 63 3.79 -2.01 -8.43
N PHE A 64 3.41 -1.95 -7.15
CA PHE A 64 3.45 -0.74 -6.34
C PHE A 64 4.03 -1.02 -4.96
N ILE A 65 4.85 -0.10 -4.43
CA ILE A 65 5.39 -0.16 -3.07
C ILE A 65 4.69 0.86 -2.15
N HIS A 66 4.04 0.38 -1.10
CA HIS A 66 3.39 1.20 -0.07
C HIS A 66 4.31 1.51 1.11
N SER A 67 5.16 0.56 1.49
CA SER A 67 6.20 0.77 2.50
C SER A 67 7.42 -0.07 2.16
N LEU A 68 8.60 0.48 2.38
CA LEU A 68 9.85 -0.21 2.22
C LEU A 68 10.75 0.12 3.39
N ILE A 69 11.26 -0.91 4.05
CA ILE A 69 12.18 -0.80 5.18
C ILE A 69 13.40 -1.63 4.85
N LEU A 70 14.59 -1.05 4.98
CA LEU A 70 15.82 -1.82 5.11
C LEU A 70 15.88 -2.31 6.55
N ASP A 71 15.49 -3.56 6.76
CA ASP A 71 15.33 -4.18 8.07
C ASP A 71 16.69 -4.57 8.67
N ASP A 72 17.54 -5.17 7.84
CA ASP A 72 18.92 -5.49 8.21
C ASP A 72 19.86 -5.46 6.98
N TYR A 73 21.15 -5.35 7.24
CA TYR A 73 22.21 -5.48 6.25
C TYR A 73 23.52 -5.92 6.90
N GLY A 74 24.41 -6.52 6.12
CA GLY A 74 25.76 -6.84 6.59
C GLY A 74 26.50 -7.77 5.65
N TYR A 75 27.74 -8.08 6.00
CA TYR A 75 28.55 -9.00 5.23
C TYR A 75 27.88 -10.38 5.14
N PHE A 76 27.87 -10.94 3.94
CA PHE A 76 27.35 -12.27 3.71
C PHE A 76 28.24 -13.33 4.35
N VAL A 77 27.63 -14.34 4.97
CA VAL A 77 28.30 -15.49 5.60
C VAL A 77 27.69 -16.75 5.02
N ASP A 78 28.53 -17.67 4.52
CA ASP A 78 28.06 -18.90 3.84
C ASP A 78 27.16 -19.78 4.71
N ASP A 79 27.40 -19.82 6.04
CA ASP A 79 26.65 -20.59 7.03
C ASP A 79 25.55 -19.76 7.75
N ASP A 80 25.12 -18.63 7.18
CA ASP A 80 24.06 -17.78 7.74
C ASP A 80 22.73 -18.57 7.88
N PRO A 81 22.14 -18.66 9.09
CA PRO A 81 20.84 -19.28 9.32
C PRO A 81 19.72 -18.37 8.82
N HIS A 82 19.41 -18.44 7.52
CA HIS A 82 18.43 -17.56 6.85
C HIS A 82 17.02 -17.56 7.47
N ASP A 83 16.68 -18.60 8.23
CA ASP A 83 15.39 -18.78 8.88
C ASP A 83 15.38 -18.29 10.35
N ASP A 84 16.50 -17.82 10.89
CA ASP A 84 16.60 -17.30 12.25
C ASP A 84 16.28 -15.79 12.27
N PRO A 85 15.10 -15.39 12.78
CA PRO A 85 14.71 -13.98 12.83
C PRO A 85 15.49 -13.16 13.89
N GLU A 86 16.24 -13.81 14.78
CA GLU A 86 17.08 -13.13 15.79
C GLU A 86 18.53 -12.97 15.31
N TYR A 87 18.89 -13.54 14.16
CA TYR A 87 20.22 -13.44 13.61
C TYR A 87 20.44 -12.06 12.98
N GLU A 88 21.39 -11.30 13.54
CA GLU A 88 21.84 -10.04 12.98
C GLU A 88 23.02 -10.26 12.03
N LEU A 89 22.91 -9.73 10.80
CA LEU A 89 24.01 -9.76 9.84
C LEU A 89 25.21 -8.97 10.37
N PRO A 90 26.45 -9.45 10.19
CA PRO A 90 27.62 -8.75 10.71
C PRO A 90 27.87 -7.44 9.94
N LYS A 91 27.79 -6.31 10.63
CA LYS A 91 28.09 -4.97 10.07
C LYS A 91 29.58 -4.67 10.03
N ALA A 92 30.41 -5.51 10.67
CA ALA A 92 31.85 -5.39 10.67
C ALA A 92 32.51 -6.75 10.40
N THR A 93 33.68 -6.73 9.78
CA THR A 93 34.51 -7.93 9.61
C THR A 93 35.08 -8.39 10.96
N SER A 94 35.55 -9.64 11.03
CA SER A 94 36.11 -10.23 12.25
C SER A 94 37.30 -9.45 12.83
N GLU A 95 38.05 -8.74 11.98
CA GLU A 95 39.16 -7.87 12.38
C GLU A 95 38.71 -6.43 12.73
N SER A 96 37.41 -6.12 12.60
CA SER A 96 36.80 -4.80 12.81
C SER A 96 37.38 -3.67 11.94
N THR A 97 38.06 -4.03 10.86
CA THR A 97 38.65 -3.13 9.85
C THR A 97 37.61 -2.72 8.81
N GLY A 98 36.81 -3.67 8.33
CA GLY A 98 35.68 -3.43 7.44
C GLY A 98 34.45 -3.06 8.24
N LYS A 99 33.87 -1.87 8.03
CA LYS A 99 32.62 -1.44 8.69
C LYS A 99 31.62 -0.90 7.69
N LEU A 100 30.39 -1.38 7.78
CA LEU A 100 29.26 -0.93 6.99
C LEU A 100 28.37 -0.01 7.82
N ALA A 101 27.99 1.12 7.24
CA ALA A 101 26.95 1.99 7.78
C ALA A 101 26.03 2.39 6.63
N LEU A 102 24.92 1.67 6.46
CA LEU A 102 24.00 1.78 5.34
C LEU A 102 22.60 2.18 5.82
N GLU A 103 21.90 2.94 4.99
CA GLU A 103 20.51 3.34 5.22
C GLU A 103 19.72 3.34 3.91
N LEU A 104 18.43 3.03 3.99
CA LEU A 104 17.51 3.26 2.89
C LEU A 104 17.32 4.76 2.71
N GLN A 105 17.73 5.29 1.57
CA GLN A 105 17.58 6.70 1.26
C GLN A 105 16.22 7.01 0.63
N MET A 106 15.77 6.15 -0.28
CA MET A 106 14.59 6.39 -1.10
C MET A 106 13.98 5.09 -1.56
N ALA A 107 12.65 5.09 -1.68
CA ALA A 107 11.88 4.07 -2.37
C ALA A 107 11.11 4.73 -3.53
N ASP A 108 11.38 4.32 -4.76
CA ASP A 108 10.53 4.65 -5.91
C ASP A 108 9.34 3.68 -5.91
N ARG A 109 8.16 4.22 -5.62
CA ARG A 109 6.95 3.43 -5.35
C ARG A 109 6.34 2.84 -6.60
N PHE A 110 6.53 3.50 -7.74
CA PHE A 110 5.99 3.10 -9.03
C PHE A 110 7.05 2.42 -9.90
N GLY A 111 8.31 2.89 -9.83
CA GLY A 111 9.44 2.23 -10.46
C GLY A 111 9.88 0.96 -9.74
N CYS A 112 9.37 0.71 -8.53
CA CYS A 112 9.69 -0.41 -7.65
C CYS A 112 11.21 -0.53 -7.41
N ARG A 113 11.84 0.57 -6.99
CA ARG A 113 13.29 0.62 -6.75
C ARG A 113 13.62 1.11 -5.36
N ALA A 114 14.70 0.59 -4.80
CA ALA A 114 15.25 1.03 -3.53
C ALA A 114 16.62 1.65 -3.76
N LEU A 115 16.86 2.85 -3.24
CA LEU A 115 18.20 3.44 -3.19
C LEU A 115 18.73 3.33 -1.77
N VAL A 116 19.79 2.55 -1.59
CA VAL A 116 20.53 2.46 -0.34
C VAL A 116 21.80 3.28 -0.47
N ARG A 117 22.13 4.03 0.59
CA ARG A 117 23.36 4.81 0.65
C ARG A 117 24.07 4.57 1.97
N GLY A 118 25.33 4.96 2.02
CA GLY A 118 26.06 4.95 3.29
C GLY A 118 27.56 5.01 3.09
N SER A 119 28.28 4.34 3.99
CA SER A 119 29.73 4.22 3.94
C SER A 119 30.20 2.80 4.16
N LEU A 120 31.30 2.48 3.49
CA LEU A 120 32.15 1.33 3.78
C LEU A 120 33.51 1.86 4.23
N SER A 121 33.87 1.59 5.49
CA SER A 121 35.21 1.79 6.03
C SER A 121 36.02 0.51 5.84
N GLY A 122 37.30 0.58 5.53
CA GLY A 122 38.17 -0.59 5.45
C GLY A 122 39.19 -0.56 4.31
N THR A 123 39.83 -1.70 4.06
CA THR A 123 40.85 -1.84 3.02
C THR A 123 40.24 -2.44 1.74
N SER A 124 41.09 -2.62 0.74
CA SER A 124 40.73 -3.20 -0.55
C SER A 124 40.15 -4.61 -0.47
N MET A 125 40.52 -5.39 0.56
CA MET A 125 40.02 -6.75 0.71
C MET A 125 38.56 -6.75 1.16
N GLU A 126 38.20 -5.88 2.10
CA GLU A 126 36.84 -5.78 2.62
C GLU A 126 35.84 -5.20 1.59
N MET A 127 36.33 -4.47 0.58
CA MET A 127 35.51 -3.98 -0.53
C MET A 127 35.05 -5.06 -1.51
N ASN A 128 35.71 -6.21 -1.55
CA ASN A 128 35.34 -7.31 -2.46
C ASN A 128 34.43 -8.34 -1.79
N MET A 129 33.92 -8.04 -0.59
CA MET A 129 33.02 -8.94 0.12
C MET A 129 31.58 -8.68 -0.28
N ASP A 130 30.82 -9.76 -0.47
CA ASP A 130 29.39 -9.68 -0.67
C ASP A 130 28.68 -9.13 0.57
N VAL A 131 27.70 -8.25 0.33
CA VAL A 131 26.83 -7.68 1.35
C VAL A 131 25.41 -8.14 1.07
N ARG A 132 24.74 -8.60 2.12
CA ARG A 132 23.33 -8.94 2.11
C ARG A 132 22.49 -7.76 2.61
N PHE A 133 21.34 -7.57 2.00
CA PHE A 133 20.33 -6.58 2.32
C PHE A 133 19.00 -7.28 2.52
N ASN A 134 18.40 -7.09 3.69
CA ASN A 134 17.10 -7.62 4.04
C ASN A 134 16.08 -6.48 4.03
N PHE A 135 15.10 -6.57 3.13
CA PHE A 135 14.01 -5.61 3.01
C PHE A 135 12.71 -6.20 3.54
N ILE A 136 11.94 -5.39 4.26
CA ILE A 136 10.51 -5.61 4.47
C ILE A 136 9.77 -4.73 3.47
N VAL A 137 9.04 -5.37 2.56
CA VAL A 137 8.31 -4.71 1.48
C VAL A 137 6.82 -4.89 1.73
N ALA A 138 6.11 -3.79 1.96
CA ALA A 138 4.66 -3.77 1.84
C ALA A 138 4.27 -3.27 0.45
N SER A 139 3.71 -4.14 -0.38
CA SER A 139 3.49 -3.89 -1.81
C SER A 139 2.21 -4.52 -2.32
N TYR A 140 1.87 -4.22 -3.57
CA TYR A 140 0.88 -4.95 -4.35
C TYR A 140 1.57 -5.62 -5.54
N SER A 141 1.44 -6.94 -5.69
CA SER A 141 2.08 -7.70 -6.78
C SER A 141 1.12 -8.11 -7.90
N GLY A 142 -0.13 -7.64 -7.89
CA GLY A 142 -1.09 -7.94 -8.96
C GLY A 142 -1.72 -9.31 -8.84
N GLU A 143 -2.70 -9.45 -7.95
CA GLU A 143 -3.69 -10.54 -7.90
C GLU A 143 -4.57 -10.31 -6.66
N SER A 144 -5.85 -9.97 -6.83
CA SER A 144 -6.83 -9.94 -5.72
C SER A 144 -8.05 -10.77 -6.10
N SER A 145 -8.30 -11.80 -5.31
CA SER A 145 -9.50 -12.63 -5.46
C SER A 145 -10.73 -11.97 -4.85
N ARG A 146 -10.52 -11.10 -3.85
CA ARG A 146 -11.58 -10.46 -3.07
C ARG A 146 -12.28 -9.33 -3.83
N ILE A 147 -11.53 -8.32 -4.28
CA ILE A 147 -12.10 -7.10 -4.88
C ILE A 147 -11.63 -6.84 -6.32
N GLY A 148 -10.84 -7.75 -6.90
CA GLY A 148 -10.42 -7.69 -8.31
C GLY A 148 -9.66 -6.40 -8.64
N TYR A 149 -10.02 -5.74 -9.74
CA TYR A 149 -9.38 -4.49 -10.19
C TYR A 149 -9.48 -3.34 -9.17
N ALA A 150 -10.42 -3.39 -8.23
CA ALA A 150 -10.49 -2.39 -7.17
C ALA A 150 -9.26 -2.46 -6.23
N ALA A 151 -8.63 -3.63 -6.05
CA ALA A 151 -7.43 -3.77 -5.24
C ALA A 151 -6.26 -2.99 -5.85
N GLU A 152 -6.05 -3.13 -7.15
CA GLU A 152 -5.00 -2.41 -7.89
C GLU A 152 -5.19 -0.89 -7.76
N ALA A 153 -6.42 -0.40 -7.93
CA ALA A 153 -6.73 1.03 -7.81
C ALA A 153 -6.58 1.55 -6.36
N ILE A 154 -6.83 0.72 -5.33
CA ILE A 154 -6.54 1.07 -3.94
C ILE A 154 -5.04 1.11 -3.69
N ALA A 155 -4.29 0.12 -4.18
CA ALA A 155 -2.84 0.05 -4.07
C ALA A 155 -2.17 1.26 -4.73
N GLU A 156 -2.53 1.54 -5.97
CA GLU A 156 -2.07 2.72 -6.72
C GLU A 156 -2.38 4.02 -5.97
N GLY A 157 -3.61 4.13 -5.44
CA GLY A 157 -4.02 5.28 -4.64
C GLY A 157 -3.16 5.49 -3.40
N PHE A 158 -2.79 4.41 -2.72
CA PHE A 158 -1.93 4.46 -1.54
C PHE A 158 -0.50 4.86 -1.92
N ALA A 159 0.05 4.29 -2.99
CA ALA A 159 1.36 4.69 -3.51
C ALA A 159 1.40 6.19 -3.86
N PHE A 160 0.38 6.73 -4.54
CA PHE A 160 0.31 8.17 -4.83
C PHE A 160 0.23 9.03 -3.57
N GLU A 161 -0.53 8.59 -2.57
CA GLU A 161 -0.70 9.32 -1.33
C GLU A 161 0.62 9.46 -0.57
N GLU A 162 1.38 8.36 -0.51
CA GLU A 162 2.70 8.33 0.12
C GLU A 162 3.73 9.21 -0.59
N GLU A 163 3.55 9.48 -1.89
CA GLU A 163 4.35 10.48 -2.64
C GLU A 163 3.82 11.92 -2.51
N GLY A 164 2.75 12.14 -1.73
CA GLY A 164 2.10 13.45 -1.60
C GLY A 164 1.25 13.86 -2.81
N LYS A 165 1.01 12.96 -3.77
CA LYS A 165 0.21 13.19 -4.98
C LYS A 165 -1.29 13.00 -4.68
N LEU A 166 -1.83 13.83 -3.79
CA LEU A 166 -3.18 13.68 -3.22
C LEU A 166 -4.32 13.68 -4.26
N LYS A 167 -4.18 14.45 -5.34
CA LYS A 167 -5.20 14.48 -6.41
C LYS A 167 -5.28 13.14 -7.14
N GLN A 168 -4.14 12.54 -7.46
CA GLN A 168 -4.05 11.23 -8.09
C GLN A 168 -4.56 10.15 -7.14
N ALA A 169 -4.13 10.17 -5.88
CA ALA A 169 -4.60 9.25 -4.85
C ALA A 169 -6.14 9.25 -4.73
N PHE A 170 -6.75 10.44 -4.67
CA PHE A 170 -8.20 10.59 -4.64
C PHE A 170 -8.88 9.94 -5.87
N PHE A 171 -8.35 10.15 -7.07
CA PHE A 171 -8.92 9.55 -8.28
C PHE A 171 -8.75 8.03 -8.35
N SER A 172 -7.63 7.49 -7.87
CA SER A 172 -7.42 6.05 -7.82
C SER A 172 -8.39 5.39 -6.83
N TYR A 173 -8.58 5.96 -5.63
CA TYR A 173 -9.59 5.47 -4.68
C TYR A 173 -11.03 5.60 -5.19
N PHE A 174 -11.36 6.68 -5.90
CA PHE A 174 -12.69 6.81 -6.50
C PHE A 174 -12.89 5.81 -7.65
N SER A 175 -11.84 5.54 -8.44
CA SER A 175 -11.87 4.50 -9.48
C SER A 175 -12.05 3.11 -8.88
N ALA A 176 -11.41 2.83 -7.73
CA ALA A 176 -11.63 1.58 -7.00
C ALA A 176 -13.10 1.38 -6.60
N LEU A 177 -13.75 2.44 -6.08
CA LEU A 177 -15.19 2.43 -5.77
C LEU A 177 -16.04 2.09 -6.99
N ASP A 178 -15.78 2.76 -8.12
CA ASP A 178 -16.51 2.54 -9.37
C ASP A 178 -16.33 1.11 -9.89
N SER A 179 -15.09 0.63 -9.96
CA SER A 179 -14.75 -0.73 -10.40
C SER A 179 -15.34 -1.81 -9.48
N PHE A 180 -15.29 -1.61 -8.17
CA PHE A 180 -15.88 -2.55 -7.21
C PHE A 180 -17.40 -2.65 -7.38
N VAL A 181 -18.07 -1.49 -7.40
CA VAL A 181 -19.53 -1.41 -7.58
C VAL A 181 -19.96 -2.05 -8.91
N GLU A 182 -19.20 -1.83 -9.98
CA GLU A 182 -19.51 -2.42 -11.28
C GLU A 182 -19.30 -3.94 -11.29
N SER A 183 -18.22 -4.44 -10.67
CA SER A 183 -17.98 -5.88 -10.53
C SER A 183 -19.10 -6.58 -9.75
N GLU A 184 -19.52 -6.01 -8.62
CA GLU A 184 -20.61 -6.56 -7.80
C GLU A 184 -21.96 -6.50 -8.51
N ARG A 185 -22.21 -5.44 -9.29
CA ARG A 185 -23.38 -5.35 -10.17
C ARG A 185 -23.41 -6.51 -11.16
N GLU A 186 -22.29 -6.80 -11.82
CA GLU A 186 -22.20 -7.89 -12.78
C GLU A 186 -22.38 -9.27 -12.12
N LYS A 187 -21.80 -9.47 -10.94
CA LYS A 187 -21.99 -10.69 -10.13
C LYS A 187 -23.46 -10.92 -9.79
N LEU A 188 -24.16 -9.90 -9.28
CA LEU A 188 -25.58 -10.01 -8.91
C LEU A 188 -26.49 -10.23 -10.13
N ASN A 189 -26.16 -9.64 -11.28
CA ASN A 189 -26.94 -9.78 -12.50
C ASN A 189 -26.77 -11.14 -13.18
N LYS A 190 -25.76 -11.93 -12.79
CA LYS A 190 -25.46 -13.22 -13.40
C LYS A 190 -26.64 -14.19 -13.23
N GLY A 191 -27.18 -14.65 -14.36
CA GLY A 191 -28.33 -15.57 -14.37
C GLY A 191 -29.70 -14.90 -14.16
N GLN A 192 -29.76 -13.58 -14.00
CA GLN A 192 -31.01 -12.81 -13.93
C GLN A 192 -31.54 -12.46 -15.32
N SER A 193 -32.87 -12.33 -15.45
CA SER A 193 -33.52 -11.78 -16.65
C SER A 193 -33.30 -10.27 -16.74
N ASP A 194 -33.36 -9.71 -17.95
CA ASP A 194 -33.09 -8.28 -18.18
C ASP A 194 -33.96 -7.33 -17.33
N ASP A 195 -35.20 -7.74 -17.02
CA ASP A 195 -36.14 -6.96 -16.21
C ASP A 195 -35.75 -6.90 -14.72
N GLN A 196 -34.95 -7.86 -14.25
CA GLN A 196 -34.51 -7.98 -12.86
C GLN A 196 -33.12 -7.37 -12.63
N ARG A 197 -32.36 -7.13 -13.71
CA ARG A 197 -30.99 -6.66 -13.65
C ARG A 197 -30.88 -5.22 -13.16
N ILE A 198 -29.83 -4.96 -12.39
CA ILE A 198 -29.36 -3.61 -12.11
C ILE A 198 -28.72 -3.06 -13.39
N LYS A 199 -29.38 -2.06 -13.99
CA LYS A 199 -28.99 -1.50 -15.28
C LYS A 199 -27.65 -0.76 -15.21
N PRO A 200 -26.83 -0.79 -16.28
CA PRO A 200 -25.51 -0.15 -16.29
C PRO A 200 -25.57 1.39 -16.36
N ASP A 201 -26.66 1.97 -16.86
CA ASP A 201 -26.83 3.40 -17.16
C ASP A 201 -27.40 4.23 -15.99
N ILE A 202 -27.73 3.60 -14.86
CA ILE A 202 -28.16 4.32 -13.65
C ILE A 202 -26.96 4.92 -12.92
N ARG A 203 -27.22 5.90 -12.04
CA ARG A 203 -26.15 6.59 -11.28
C ARG A 203 -25.43 5.62 -10.34
N LEU A 204 -24.14 5.86 -10.10
CA LEU A 204 -23.30 4.99 -9.28
C LEU A 204 -23.86 4.77 -7.87
N MET A 205 -24.34 5.83 -7.21
CA MET A 205 -25.02 5.73 -5.90
C MET A 205 -26.29 4.86 -5.95
N GLN A 206 -27.03 4.86 -7.06
CA GLN A 206 -28.20 3.99 -7.22
C GLN A 206 -27.79 2.53 -7.40
N LYS A 207 -26.70 2.26 -8.15
CA LYS A 207 -26.11 0.92 -8.26
C LYS A 207 -25.69 0.41 -6.87
N LEU A 208 -24.93 1.23 -6.13
CA LEU A 208 -24.47 0.90 -4.78
C LEU A 208 -25.63 0.56 -3.83
N GLN A 209 -26.69 1.38 -3.82
CA GLN A 209 -27.88 1.11 -3.02
C GLN A 209 -28.56 -0.21 -3.38
N ALA A 210 -28.63 -0.55 -4.67
CA ALA A 210 -29.20 -1.81 -5.13
C ALA A 210 -28.35 -3.01 -4.71
N ILE A 211 -27.02 -2.91 -4.83
CA ILE A 211 -26.07 -3.94 -4.43
C ILE A 211 -26.16 -4.21 -2.93
N ILE A 212 -26.06 -3.16 -2.11
CA ILE A 212 -26.13 -3.33 -0.64
C ILE A 212 -27.46 -3.94 -0.24
N LYS A 213 -28.59 -3.49 -0.82
CA LYS A 213 -29.91 -4.08 -0.51
C LYS A 213 -30.02 -5.54 -0.92
N ALA A 214 -29.36 -5.95 -2.00
CA ALA A 214 -29.40 -7.32 -2.49
C ALA A 214 -28.58 -8.28 -1.61
N ASN A 215 -27.46 -7.81 -1.06
CA ASN A 215 -26.62 -8.59 -0.15
C ASN A 215 -27.07 -8.52 1.32
N MET A 216 -27.86 -7.50 1.69
CA MET A 216 -28.30 -7.29 3.07
C MET A 216 -29.13 -8.47 3.62
N PRO A 217 -28.77 -9.00 4.82
CA PRO A 217 -29.56 -10.02 5.48
C PRO A 217 -30.99 -9.54 5.79
N PRO A 218 -32.02 -10.41 5.67
CA PRO A 218 -33.41 -10.04 5.98
C PRO A 218 -33.61 -9.49 7.41
N SER A 219 -32.74 -9.87 8.34
CA SER A 219 -32.77 -9.44 9.75
C SER A 219 -32.45 -7.95 9.96
N VAL A 220 -31.72 -7.32 9.05
CA VAL A 220 -31.33 -5.90 9.17
C VAL A 220 -32.53 -4.98 8.93
N GLY A 221 -33.56 -5.45 8.22
CA GLY A 221 -34.81 -4.72 8.04
C GLY A 221 -34.74 -3.50 7.11
N GLY A 222 -33.64 -3.34 6.37
CA GLY A 222 -33.46 -2.32 5.34
C GLY A 222 -32.36 -1.28 5.65
N LEU A 223 -31.93 -0.56 4.60
CA LEU A 223 -30.89 0.48 4.69
C LEU A 223 -31.23 1.62 5.66
N ASP A 224 -32.51 1.91 5.90
CA ASP A 224 -32.93 2.94 6.86
C ASP A 224 -32.64 2.55 8.32
N LYS A 225 -32.41 1.26 8.59
CA LYS A 225 -32.04 0.74 9.92
C LYS A 225 -30.54 0.70 10.14
N VAL A 226 -29.74 0.75 9.07
CA VAL A 226 -28.28 0.75 9.13
C VAL A 226 -27.80 2.14 9.56
N LYS A 227 -27.36 2.28 10.80
CA LYS A 227 -26.96 3.59 11.38
C LYS A 227 -25.84 4.27 10.59
N ILE A 228 -24.84 3.50 10.16
CA ILE A 228 -23.68 4.02 9.42
C ILE A 228 -24.01 4.45 7.99
N TRP A 229 -25.15 4.01 7.44
CA TRP A 229 -25.49 4.25 6.04
C TRP A 229 -25.64 5.74 5.71
N GLY A 230 -26.17 6.53 6.65
CA GLY A 230 -26.25 7.99 6.48
C GLY A 230 -24.88 8.62 6.27
N ASP A 231 -23.88 8.18 7.03
CA ASP A 231 -22.51 8.68 6.93
C ASP A 231 -21.82 8.21 5.65
N VAL A 232 -21.98 6.93 5.28
CA VAL A 232 -21.45 6.37 4.03
C VAL A 232 -22.02 7.12 2.83
N LYS A 233 -23.34 7.31 2.77
CA LYS A 233 -24.01 8.03 1.69
C LYS A 233 -23.52 9.47 1.59
N ASN A 234 -23.46 10.18 2.72
CA ASN A 234 -22.98 11.56 2.76
C ASN A 234 -21.49 11.66 2.36
N GLY A 235 -20.66 10.68 2.74
CA GLY A 235 -19.26 10.60 2.36
C GLY A 235 -19.11 10.39 0.85
N PHE A 236 -19.80 9.41 0.29
CA PHE A 236 -19.83 9.15 -1.14
C PHE A 236 -20.30 10.37 -1.94
N ASP A 237 -21.40 11.01 -1.55
CA ASP A 237 -21.93 12.19 -2.24
C ASP A 237 -20.91 13.35 -2.24
N LYS A 238 -20.10 13.49 -1.19
CA LYS A 238 -18.99 14.46 -1.15
C LYS A 238 -17.87 14.08 -2.12
N CYS A 239 -17.46 12.82 -2.14
CA CYS A 239 -16.46 12.31 -3.08
C CYS A 239 -16.92 12.49 -4.54
N GLU A 240 -18.15 12.12 -4.87
CA GLU A 240 -18.70 12.27 -6.23
C GLU A 240 -18.74 13.74 -6.67
N LYS A 241 -19.19 14.65 -5.79
CA LYS A 241 -19.18 16.09 -6.06
C LYS A 241 -17.78 16.63 -6.28
N LEU A 242 -16.83 16.22 -5.45
CA LEU A 242 -15.43 16.64 -5.57
C LEU A 242 -14.81 16.13 -6.88
N ARG A 243 -15.00 14.84 -7.20
CA ARG A 243 -14.58 14.23 -8.47
C ARG A 243 -15.09 15.02 -9.66
N ASN A 244 -16.38 15.34 -9.68
CA ASN A 244 -17.00 16.09 -10.78
C ASN A 244 -16.48 17.52 -10.84
N ALA A 245 -16.26 18.18 -9.69
CA ALA A 245 -15.69 19.52 -9.66
C ALA A 245 -14.25 19.57 -10.21
N ILE A 246 -13.45 18.54 -9.94
CA ILE A 246 -12.10 18.41 -10.50
C ILE A 246 -12.17 18.15 -12.02
N ALA A 247 -13.02 17.21 -12.44
CA ALA A 247 -13.16 16.84 -13.86
C ALA A 247 -13.64 18.00 -14.74
N HIS A 248 -14.51 18.86 -14.20
CA HIS A 248 -14.99 20.07 -14.88
C HIS A 248 -14.14 21.31 -14.62
N ASN A 249 -12.99 21.16 -13.96
CA ASN A 249 -12.07 22.24 -13.61
C ASN A 249 -12.72 23.42 -12.84
N THR A 250 -13.73 23.10 -12.03
CA THR A 250 -14.45 24.09 -11.19
C THR A 250 -13.95 24.10 -9.74
N LYS A 251 -13.15 23.12 -9.32
CA LYS A 251 -12.44 23.12 -8.04
C LYS A 251 -11.15 23.94 -8.16
N THR A 252 -11.09 25.07 -7.46
CA THR A 252 -9.95 26.00 -7.46
C THR A 252 -8.94 25.73 -6.35
N GLU A 253 -9.36 25.07 -5.28
CA GLU A 253 -8.50 24.74 -4.14
C GLU A 253 -7.82 23.38 -4.34
N PRO A 254 -6.58 23.20 -3.83
CA PRO A 254 -5.92 21.90 -3.79
C PRO A 254 -6.75 20.83 -3.06
N ILE A 255 -6.57 19.57 -3.45
CA ILE A 255 -7.16 18.42 -2.75
C ILE A 255 -6.47 18.25 -1.42
N ALA A 256 -7.25 18.21 -0.33
CA ALA A 256 -6.72 18.04 1.01
C ALA A 256 -6.58 16.56 1.36
N LYS A 257 -5.68 16.23 2.30
CA LYS A 257 -5.51 14.88 2.84
C LYS A 257 -6.85 14.31 3.36
N ALA A 258 -7.66 15.15 3.99
CA ALA A 258 -8.99 14.80 4.48
C ALA A 258 -9.98 14.35 3.37
N ASP A 259 -9.83 14.85 2.14
CA ASP A 259 -10.66 14.43 1.01
C ASP A 259 -10.26 13.02 0.53
N VAL A 260 -8.95 12.76 0.50
CA VAL A 260 -8.37 11.45 0.15
C VAL A 260 -8.77 10.40 1.18
N ASP A 261 -8.61 10.72 2.47
CA ASP A 261 -8.94 9.85 3.60
C ASP A 261 -10.42 9.50 3.64
N LEU A 262 -11.29 10.48 3.38
CA LEU A 262 -12.72 10.22 3.25
C LEU A 262 -13.01 9.24 2.09
N CYS A 263 -12.39 9.44 0.93
CA CYS A 263 -12.60 8.59 -0.25
C CYS A 263 -12.15 7.14 0.01
N PHE A 264 -10.95 6.98 0.57
CA PHE A 264 -10.42 5.68 0.97
C PHE A 264 -11.34 4.96 1.97
N ALA A 265 -11.71 5.64 3.06
CA ALA A 265 -12.55 5.02 4.09
C ALA A 265 -13.94 4.66 3.57
N VAL A 266 -14.54 5.51 2.72
CA VAL A 266 -15.83 5.19 2.08
C VAL A 266 -15.70 3.93 1.22
N ALA A 267 -14.59 3.76 0.49
CA ALA A 267 -14.31 2.52 -0.24
C ALA A 267 -14.22 1.30 0.67
N ALA A 268 -13.41 1.36 1.72
CA ALA A 268 -13.25 0.25 2.67
C ALA A 268 -14.56 -0.13 3.37
N ILE A 269 -15.37 0.87 3.79
CA ILE A 269 -16.67 0.64 4.43
C ILE A 269 -17.65 -0.01 3.44
N ILE A 270 -17.69 0.45 2.19
CA ILE A 270 -18.55 -0.14 1.16
C ILE A 270 -18.16 -1.59 0.89
N VAL A 271 -16.86 -1.90 0.79
CA VAL A 271 -16.40 -3.29 0.64
C VAL A 271 -16.84 -4.13 1.85
N ALA A 272 -16.65 -3.65 3.09
CA ALA A 272 -17.07 -4.40 4.27
C ALA A 272 -18.59 -4.65 4.32
N MET A 273 -19.40 -3.67 3.92
CA MET A 273 -20.85 -3.84 3.85
C MET A 273 -21.28 -4.86 2.80
N VAL A 274 -20.56 -4.96 1.68
CA VAL A 274 -20.97 -5.74 0.50
C VAL A 274 -20.36 -7.13 0.47
N SER A 275 -19.09 -7.27 0.86
CA SER A 275 -18.33 -8.52 0.82
C SER A 275 -18.33 -9.26 2.15
N ASP A 276 -18.47 -8.55 3.28
CA ASP A 276 -18.31 -9.12 4.62
C ASP A 276 -19.57 -9.03 5.48
N ASP A 277 -20.66 -8.49 4.94
CA ASP A 277 -21.94 -8.30 5.63
C ASP A 277 -21.83 -7.53 6.96
N LEU A 278 -20.92 -6.55 7.03
CA LEU A 278 -20.71 -5.72 8.22
C LEU A 278 -21.49 -4.40 8.11
N TYR A 279 -22.41 -4.18 9.06
CA TYR A 279 -23.34 -3.04 9.03
C TYR A 279 -23.25 -2.13 10.25
N GLU A 280 -22.42 -2.49 11.24
CA GLU A 280 -22.16 -1.67 12.43
C GLU A 280 -20.75 -1.06 12.42
N GLU A 281 -20.63 0.18 12.91
CA GLU A 281 -19.34 0.90 12.99
C GLU A 281 -18.29 0.11 13.79
N LYS A 282 -18.72 -0.51 14.89
CA LYS A 282 -17.84 -1.28 15.77
C LYS A 282 -17.27 -2.51 15.04
N GLU A 283 -18.12 -3.26 14.35
CA GLU A 283 -17.73 -4.47 13.61
C GLU A 283 -16.75 -4.14 12.49
N ILE A 284 -17.01 -3.08 11.72
CA ILE A 284 -16.12 -2.64 10.64
C ILE A 284 -14.76 -2.21 11.20
N ARG A 285 -14.75 -1.50 12.33
CA ARG A 285 -13.51 -1.10 12.98
C ARG A 285 -12.71 -2.31 13.44
N GLU A 286 -13.34 -3.26 14.13
CA GLU A 286 -12.69 -4.50 14.60
C GLU A 286 -12.21 -5.39 13.44
N HIS A 287 -12.89 -5.33 12.28
CA HIS A 287 -12.51 -6.10 11.10
C HIS A 287 -11.19 -5.59 10.48
N TYR A 288 -11.04 -4.27 10.39
CA TYR A 288 -9.94 -3.64 9.68
C TYR A 288 -8.79 -3.17 10.56
N VAL A 289 -9.09 -2.63 11.74
CA VAL A 289 -8.09 -2.02 12.62
C VAL A 289 -7.61 -3.07 13.60
N VAL A 290 -6.34 -3.46 13.49
CA VAL A 290 -5.73 -4.31 14.50
C VAL A 290 -5.30 -3.41 15.65
N GLU A 291 -5.98 -3.49 16.80
CA GLU A 291 -5.51 -2.82 18.01
C GLU A 291 -4.12 -3.38 18.33
N SER A 292 -3.09 -2.55 18.14
CA SER A 292 -1.73 -2.87 18.56
C SER A 292 -1.70 -2.72 20.08
N ASP A 293 -1.51 -3.84 20.78
CA ASP A 293 -1.20 -3.83 22.22
C ASP A 293 0.16 -3.16 22.50
#